data_AF-A0A3P7E3G3-F1
#
_entry.id   AF-A0A3P7E3G3-F1
#
_cell.length_a   1.000
_cell.length_b   1.000
_cell.length_c   1.000
_cell.angle_alpha   90.00
_cell.angle_beta   90.00
_cell.angle_gamma   90.00
#
_symmetry.space_group_name_H-M   'P 1'
#
loop_
_entity.id
_entity.type
_entity.pdbx_description
1 polymer ?
#
loop_
_entity_poly.entity_id
_entity_poly.type
_entity_poly.pdbx_seq_one_letter_code
_entity_poly.pdbx_strand_id
1 'polypeptide(L)' 'MSHRNSGSIDYKGTNYQLFKNLRFKAWSGPTYDPLPVFSWATTDIQVNHYGQPTVWQFKEIETEWETVLS' A
#
# COMPACT_ATOMS: atom_id res chain seq x y z
N MET A 1 -8.52 -20.86 -9.30
CA MET A 1 -7.63 -19.91 -8.60
C MET A 1 -6.30 -20.62 -8.36
N SER A 2 -5.18 -19.95 -8.59
CA SER A 2 -3.82 -20.53 -8.47
C SER A 2 -2.96 -19.56 -7.68
N HIS A 3 -1.87 -20.04 -7.09
CA HIS A 3 -0.78 -19.20 -6.60
C HIS A 3 -0.28 -18.28 -7.73
N ARG A 4 -0.20 -16.98 -7.46
CA ARG A 4 0.17 -15.95 -8.43
C ARG A 4 0.81 -14.77 -7.72
N ASN A 5 1.66 -14.05 -8.43
CA ASN A 5 2.06 -12.69 -8.09
C ASN A 5 0.89 -11.72 -8.33
N SER A 6 -0.19 -11.86 -7.56
CA SER A 6 -1.39 -11.06 -7.70
C SER A 6 -2.20 -11.08 -6.39
N GLY A 7 -2.82 -9.97 -6.07
CA GLY A 7 -3.63 -9.77 -4.88
C GLY A 7 -3.99 -8.29 -4.74
N SER A 8 -4.68 -7.94 -3.65
CA SER A 8 -4.89 -6.54 -3.29
C SER A 8 -3.56 -5.92 -2.87
N ILE A 9 -3.24 -4.75 -3.42
CA ILE A 9 -1.94 -4.07 -3.21
C ILE A 9 -2.06 -2.72 -2.51
N ASP A 10 -3.28 -2.25 -2.26
CA ASP A 10 -3.52 -1.03 -1.50
C ASP A 10 -4.94 -0.95 -0.92
N TYR A 11 -5.12 0.00 -0.01
CA TYR A 11 -6.39 0.54 0.43
C TYR A 11 -6.38 2.08 0.27
N LYS A 12 -7.50 2.63 -0.21
CA LYS A 12 -7.75 4.07 -0.33
C LYS A 12 -9.15 4.37 0.20
N GLY A 13 -9.22 4.97 1.39
CA GLY A 13 -10.47 5.31 2.04
C GLY A 13 -10.62 6.80 2.22
N THR A 14 -11.81 7.34 1.96
CA THR A 14 -12.13 8.74 2.24
C THR A 14 -13.45 8.83 2.98
N ASN A 15 -13.77 10.01 3.50
CA ASN A 15 -15.06 10.32 4.10
C ASN A 15 -15.45 11.76 3.73
N TYR A 16 -16.63 12.19 4.15
CA TYR A 16 -17.14 13.52 3.84
C TYR A 16 -16.19 14.66 4.27
N GLN A 17 -15.45 14.50 5.37
CA GLN A 17 -14.50 15.51 5.85
C GLN A 17 -13.22 15.53 5.01
N LEU A 18 -12.64 14.35 4.75
CA LEU A 18 -11.39 14.21 3.99
C LEU A 18 -11.58 14.64 2.53
N PHE A 19 -12.66 14.20 1.88
CA PHE A 19 -12.95 14.55 0.49
C PHE A 19 -13.01 16.06 0.25
N LYS A 20 -13.59 16.84 1.18
CA LYS A 20 -13.66 18.31 1.08
C LYS A 20 -12.29 18.97 1.07
N ASN A 21 -11.29 18.32 1.65
CA ASN A 21 -9.92 18.82 1.71
C ASN A 21 -9.02 18.13 0.67
N LEU A 22 -9.61 17.39 -0.30
CA LEU A 22 -8.90 16.56 -1.27
C LEU A 22 -8.01 15.47 -0.65
N ARG A 23 -8.35 15.01 0.56
CA ARG A 23 -7.56 14.02 1.31
C ARG A 23 -8.20 12.63 1.26
N PHE A 24 -7.38 11.62 1.51
CA PHE A 24 -7.82 10.25 1.77
C PHE A 24 -6.77 9.54 2.64
N LYS A 25 -7.20 8.46 3.28
CA LYS A 25 -6.33 7.49 3.93
C LYS A 25 -5.81 6.51 2.90
N ALA A 26 -4.51 6.34 2.84
CA ALA A 26 -3.83 5.43 1.94
C ALA A 26 -3.05 4.40 2.75
N TRP A 27 -3.12 3.14 2.34
CA TRP A 27 -2.30 2.07 2.90
C TRP A 27 -1.76 1.24 1.75
N SER A 28 -0.45 1.23 1.59
CA SER A 28 0.24 0.53 0.50
C SER A 28 0.71 -0.86 0.92
N GLY A 29 0.60 -1.81 0.00
CA GLY A 29 1.05 -3.19 0.15
C GLY A 29 -0.08 -4.20 0.35
N PRO A 30 0.23 -5.51 0.23
CA PRO A 30 -0.69 -6.58 0.59
C PRO A 30 -1.10 -6.51 2.07
N THR A 31 -2.33 -6.94 2.37
CA THR A 31 -2.77 -7.04 3.77
C THR A 31 -1.94 -8.04 4.55
N TYR A 32 -1.64 -7.71 5.81
CA TYR A 32 -0.90 -8.55 6.75
C TYR A 32 -1.66 -8.76 8.08
N ASP A 33 -2.96 -8.50 8.11
CA ASP A 33 -3.83 -8.86 9.24
C ASP A 33 -5.08 -9.55 8.68
N PRO A 34 -5.29 -10.86 8.93
CA PRO A 34 -4.52 -11.77 9.80
C PRO A 34 -3.37 -12.52 9.10
N LEU A 35 -2.97 -12.13 7.88
CA LEU A 35 -2.00 -12.86 7.06
C LEU A 35 -0.54 -12.49 7.41
N PRO A 36 0.47 -13.31 7.09
CA PRO A 36 1.86 -12.90 7.22
C PRO A 36 2.19 -11.68 6.35
N VAL A 37 3.10 -10.84 6.83
CA VAL A 37 3.65 -9.71 6.05
C VAL A 37 4.29 -10.24 4.76
N PHE A 38 3.95 -9.64 3.62
CA PHE A 38 4.58 -9.97 2.36
C PHE A 38 6.03 -9.46 2.30
N SER A 39 6.94 -10.33 1.87
CA SER A 39 8.35 -10.00 1.66
C SER A 39 8.87 -10.66 0.39
N TRP A 40 9.52 -9.87 -0.46
CA TRP A 40 10.20 -10.36 -1.66
C TRP A 40 11.34 -11.32 -1.34
N ALA A 41 11.93 -11.24 -0.14
CA ALA A 41 13.03 -12.13 0.27
C ALA A 41 12.58 -13.52 0.73
N THR A 42 11.29 -13.72 1.04
CA THR A 42 10.76 -14.98 1.57
C THR A 42 9.72 -15.64 0.68
N THR A 43 9.27 -14.97 -0.37
CA THR A 43 8.36 -15.54 -1.37
C THR A 43 9.12 -16.43 -2.38
N ASP A 44 8.42 -17.41 -2.96
CA ASP A 44 8.87 -18.22 -4.08
C ASP A 44 8.74 -17.50 -5.43
N ILE A 45 8.13 -16.31 -5.47
CA ILE A 45 7.94 -15.52 -6.68
C ILE A 45 9.27 -14.87 -7.12
N GLN A 46 9.81 -15.34 -8.26
CA GLN A 46 11.04 -14.82 -8.86
C GLN A 46 10.73 -13.82 -9.98
N VAL A 47 10.63 -12.53 -9.65
CA VAL A 47 10.40 -11.44 -10.61
C VAL A 47 11.22 -10.21 -10.25
N ASN A 48 11.54 -9.38 -11.24
CA ASN A 48 12.17 -8.09 -10.98
C ASN A 48 11.20 -7.13 -10.27
N HIS A 49 11.69 -6.46 -9.23
CA HIS A 49 10.93 -5.50 -8.42
C HIS A 49 11.82 -4.31 -8.01
N TYR A 50 12.57 -3.78 -8.98
CA TYR A 50 13.51 -2.68 -8.74
C TYR A 50 12.82 -1.43 -8.16
N GLY A 51 13.41 -0.85 -7.13
CA GLY A 51 12.88 0.32 -6.43
C GLY A 51 11.73 0.02 -5.46
N GLN A 52 11.21 -1.21 -5.42
CA GLN A 52 10.23 -1.61 -4.43
C GLN A 52 10.89 -1.99 -3.10
N PRO A 53 10.21 -1.76 -1.96
CA PRO A 53 10.62 -2.28 -0.66
C PRO A 53 10.68 -3.81 -0.65
N THR A 54 11.68 -4.39 0.01
CA THR A 54 11.75 -5.85 0.20
C THR A 54 10.62 -6.36 1.09
N VAL A 55 10.27 -5.62 2.15
CA VAL A 55 9.22 -5.99 3.11
C VAL A 55 8.10 -4.95 3.04
N TRP A 56 6.87 -5.42 2.83
CA TRP A 56 5.68 -4.57 2.70
C TRP A 56 4.90 -4.51 4.01
N GLN A 57 5.42 -3.77 4.99
CA GLN A 57 4.83 -3.57 6.32
C GLN A 57 4.55 -2.10 6.63
N PHE A 58 3.97 -1.39 5.66
CA PHE A 58 3.59 0.01 5.84
C PHE A 58 2.39 0.13 6.78
N LYS A 59 2.25 1.29 7.41
CA LYS A 59 1.03 1.69 8.12
C LYS A 59 0.17 2.58 7.24
N GLU A 60 -1.12 2.66 7.55
CA GLU A 60 -2.01 3.66 6.97
C GLU A 60 -1.46 5.08 7.22
N ILE A 61 -1.52 5.92 6.19
CA ILE A 61 -1.26 7.36 6.27
C ILE A 61 -2.49 8.12 5.80
N GLU A 62 -2.71 9.32 6.32
CA GLU A 62 -3.63 10.29 5.71
C GLU A 62 -2.83 11.23 4.81
N THR A 63 -3.29 11.43 3.58
CA THR A 63 -2.61 12.31 2.63
C THR A 63 -2.76 13.77 3.04
N GLU A 64 -1.66 14.53 3.00
CA GLU A 64 -1.67 15.98 3.07
C GLU A 64 -1.00 16.54 1.81
N TRP A 65 -1.66 17.49 1.15
CA TRP A 65 -1.12 18.12 -0.05
C TRP A 65 -0.46 19.44 0.33
N GLU A 66 0.79 19.64 -0.09
CA GLU A 66 1.38 20.98 -0.16
C GLU A 66 0.73 21.73 -1.31
N THR A 67 -0.15 22.67 -0.98
CA THR A 67 -0.84 23.50 -1.98
C THR A 67 -0.20 24.87 -2.15
N VAL A 68 0.84 25.19 -1.36
CA VAL A 68 1.58 26.43 -1.47
C VAL A 68 2.83 26.16 -2.29
N LEU A 69 2.93 26.75 -3.48
CA LEU A 69 4.18 26.77 -4.23
C LEU A 69 5.18 27.63 -3.45
N SER A 70 6.23 27.00 -2.91
CA SER A 70 7.38 27.67 -2.33
C SER A 70 8.19 28.42 -3.39
#